data_AF-A0A0M1JH62-F1
#
_entry.id   AF-A0A0M1JH62-F1
#
_cell.length_a   1.000
_cell.length_b   1.000
_cell.length_c   1.000
_cell.angle_alpha   90.00
_cell.angle_beta   90.00
_cell.angle_gamma   90.00
#
_symmetry.space_group_name_H-M   'P 1'
#
loop_
_entity.id
_entity.type
_entity.pdbx_description
1 polymer ?
#
loop_
_entity_poly.entity_id
_entity_poly.type
_entity_poly.pdbx_seq_one_letter_code
_entity_poly.pdbx_strand_id
1 'polypeptide(L)'
;MKNFNLLIINLWLILYISLIPYTQAETWQAQLSNGNVLQVDSQTRRPVLKHHDHTAPLWDGVHKLQNNSIVIIKNGVVVPNEKMYQSWLQPPHPKTKVAIDPCELLVRRVCGLQGNCSTSQSCDLAQQLQTLEGNVSNTNLAKNKKEQADKSAKTAKSAKANQNNAEQRNKDKNACRKALLDVVTFPPCGQDAQDPNSACAKLVTKTCGNKSQCKSSSACDAAQQLMVLEQQALLNGQSNNTDCMDALDNAFFVTCQ
;
A
#
# COMPACT_ATOMS: atom_id res chain seq x y z
N MET A 1 13.93 -57.10 -39.02
CA MET A 1 14.25 -56.72 -37.62
C MET A 1 14.66 -55.25 -37.55
N LYS A 2 13.68 -54.36 -37.68
CA LYS A 2 13.73 -52.92 -37.42
C LYS A 2 12.31 -52.60 -36.95
N ASN A 3 12.10 -51.62 -36.08
CA ASN A 3 10.79 -51.16 -35.57
C ASN A 3 10.35 -51.71 -34.19
N PHE A 4 11.21 -51.71 -33.16
CA PHE A 4 10.72 -51.87 -31.77
C PHE A 4 11.39 -50.98 -30.71
N ASN A 5 12.47 -50.26 -31.05
CA ASN A 5 13.24 -49.47 -30.07
C ASN A 5 12.86 -47.98 -29.96
N LEU A 6 11.90 -47.47 -30.72
CA LEU A 6 11.57 -46.03 -30.74
C LEU A 6 10.37 -45.61 -29.86
N LEU A 7 9.58 -46.57 -29.36
CA LEU A 7 8.36 -46.29 -28.58
C LEU A 7 8.60 -46.22 -27.07
N ILE A 8 9.66 -46.86 -26.55
CA ILE A 8 9.92 -46.92 -25.09
C ILE A 8 10.60 -45.63 -24.59
N ILE A 9 11.42 -44.98 -25.42
CA ILE A 9 12.14 -43.75 -25.05
C ILE A 9 11.17 -42.54 -24.92
N ASN A 10 10.08 -42.53 -25.69
CA ASN A 10 9.07 -41.45 -25.65
C ASN A 10 8.10 -41.57 -24.47
N LEU A 11 7.95 -42.75 -23.85
CA LEU A 11 7.02 -42.98 -22.74
C LEU A 11 7.62 -42.60 -21.38
N TRP A 12 8.96 -42.62 -21.26
CA TRP A 12 9.68 -42.13 -20.08
C TRP A 12 9.81 -40.61 -20.01
N LEU A 13 9.72 -39.91 -21.15
CA LEU A 13 9.83 -38.45 -21.18
C LEU A 13 8.51 -37.73 -20.82
N ILE A 14 7.36 -38.40 -20.99
CA ILE A 14 6.05 -37.84 -20.68
C ILE A 14 5.67 -38.06 -19.20
N LEU A 15 6.24 -39.06 -18.53
CA LEU A 15 5.99 -39.33 -17.10
C LEU A 15 6.77 -38.41 -16.14
N TYR A 16 7.65 -37.56 -16.65
CA TYR A 16 8.47 -36.65 -15.82
C TYR A 16 7.93 -35.21 -15.75
N ILE A 17 6.82 -34.88 -16.42
CA ILE A 17 6.34 -33.48 -16.56
C ILE A 17 5.29 -33.07 -15.50
N SER A 18 4.81 -33.98 -14.64
CA SER A 18 3.69 -33.68 -13.72
C SER A 18 4.04 -33.63 -12.24
N LEU A 19 5.13 -32.95 -11.87
CA LEU A 19 5.36 -32.47 -10.50
C LEU A 19 5.62 -30.96 -10.56
N ILE A 20 4.61 -30.21 -11.00
CA ILE A 20 4.54 -28.78 -10.69
C ILE A 20 4.01 -28.72 -9.26
N PRO A 21 4.82 -28.38 -8.24
CA PRO A 21 4.25 -28.01 -6.95
C PRO A 21 3.34 -26.81 -7.20
N TYR A 22 2.03 -27.03 -7.10
CA TYR A 22 1.08 -25.94 -7.00
C TYR A 22 1.47 -25.16 -5.75
N THR A 23 2.14 -24.03 -5.95
CA THR A 23 2.34 -23.04 -4.90
C THR A 23 0.96 -22.54 -4.51
N GLN A 24 0.40 -23.17 -3.47
CA GLN A 24 -0.76 -22.68 -2.75
C GLN A 24 -0.47 -21.22 -2.40
N ALA A 25 -1.42 -20.32 -2.70
CA ALA A 25 -1.39 -18.98 -2.15
C ALA A 25 -1.12 -19.10 -0.65
N GLU A 26 -0.21 -18.28 -0.11
CA GLU A 26 0.18 -18.34 1.30
C GLU A 26 -1.03 -17.93 2.14
N THR A 27 -1.89 -18.90 2.47
CA THR A 27 -3.11 -18.71 3.23
C THR A 27 -2.75 -18.73 4.70
N TRP A 28 -3.06 -17.65 5.41
CA TRP A 28 -2.98 -17.67 6.85
C TRP A 28 -4.07 -18.60 7.39
N GLN A 29 -3.78 -19.37 8.43
CA GLN A 29 -4.74 -20.29 9.02
C GLN A 29 -4.63 -20.34 10.54
N ALA A 30 -5.78 -20.53 11.20
CA ALA A 30 -5.85 -20.76 12.64
C ALA A 30 -7.06 -21.63 13.02
N GLN A 31 -7.01 -22.23 14.20
CA GLN A 31 -8.14 -22.96 14.75
C GLN A 31 -9.02 -22.03 15.59
N LEU A 32 -10.32 -22.09 15.35
CA LEU A 32 -11.34 -21.47 16.19
C LEU A 32 -11.55 -22.30 17.46
N SER A 33 -12.14 -21.68 18.49
CA SER A 33 -12.45 -22.34 19.76
C SER A 33 -13.41 -23.53 19.63
N ASN A 34 -14.17 -23.60 18.53
CA ASN A 34 -15.07 -24.71 18.20
C ASN A 34 -14.38 -25.86 17.43
N GLY A 35 -13.06 -25.81 17.26
CA GLY A 35 -12.27 -26.84 16.57
C GLY A 35 -12.23 -26.70 15.04
N ASN A 36 -13.01 -25.79 14.45
CA ASN A 36 -12.97 -25.55 13.01
C ASN A 36 -11.71 -24.78 12.59
N VAL A 37 -11.23 -25.02 11.37
CA VAL A 37 -10.07 -24.32 10.81
C VAL A 37 -10.53 -23.11 10.02
N LEU A 38 -10.13 -21.93 10.46
CA LEU A 38 -10.25 -20.70 9.70
C LEU A 38 -9.06 -20.58 8.75
N GLN A 39 -9.33 -20.49 7.44
CA GLN A 39 -8.35 -20.12 6.43
C GLN A 39 -8.67 -18.74 5.87
N VAL A 40 -7.64 -17.95 5.63
CA VAL A 40 -7.75 -16.58 5.13
C VAL A 40 -6.87 -16.46 3.91
N ASP A 41 -7.50 -16.15 2.79
CA ASP A 41 -6.80 -15.86 1.55
C ASP A 41 -6.07 -14.52 1.67
N SER A 42 -4.76 -14.51 1.41
CA SER A 42 -3.92 -13.32 1.61
C SER A 42 -4.17 -12.22 0.59
N GLN A 43 -4.77 -12.52 -0.57
CA GLN A 43 -5.06 -11.55 -1.63
C GLN A 43 -6.41 -10.86 -1.41
N THR A 44 -7.44 -11.66 -1.18
CA THR A 44 -8.84 -11.23 -1.07
C THR A 44 -9.25 -10.94 0.37
N ARG A 45 -8.44 -11.36 1.35
CA ARG A 45 -8.72 -11.27 2.79
C ARG A 45 -10.02 -11.96 3.21
N ARG A 46 -10.55 -12.85 2.36
CA ARG A 46 -11.81 -13.54 2.60
C ARG A 46 -11.59 -14.74 3.53
N PRO A 47 -12.35 -14.84 4.63
CA PRO A 47 -12.29 -15.98 5.52
C PRO A 47 -13.12 -17.15 4.99
N VAL A 48 -12.57 -18.35 5.08
CA VAL A 48 -13.27 -19.61 4.81
C VAL A 48 -13.08 -20.54 6.01
N LEU A 49 -14.18 -21.07 6.51
CA LEU A 49 -14.21 -22.16 7.47
C LEU A 49 -14.02 -23.48 6.73
N LYS A 50 -13.04 -24.27 7.15
CA LYS A 50 -12.89 -25.68 6.79
C LYS A 50 -13.31 -26.56 7.95
N HIS A 51 -14.27 -27.44 7.67
CA HIS A 51 -14.68 -28.52 8.54
C HIS A 51 -14.82 -29.79 7.71
N HIS A 52 -13.94 -30.77 7.89
CA HIS A 52 -13.83 -31.96 7.03
C HIS A 52 -13.73 -31.55 5.54
N ASP A 53 -14.58 -32.12 4.67
CA ASP A 53 -14.62 -31.83 3.22
C ASP A 53 -15.52 -30.63 2.86
N HIS A 54 -16.03 -29.91 3.85
CA HIS A 54 -16.92 -28.77 3.62
C HIS A 54 -16.23 -27.43 3.90
N THR A 55 -16.38 -26.51 2.95
CA THR A 55 -15.97 -25.11 3.07
C THR A 55 -17.20 -24.21 3.16
N ALA A 56 -17.18 -23.28 4.12
CA ALA A 56 -18.24 -22.29 4.29
C ALA A 56 -17.65 -20.90 4.54
N PRO A 57 -18.32 -19.81 4.16
CA PRO A 57 -17.89 -18.46 4.53
C PRO A 57 -18.01 -18.27 6.05
N LEU A 58 -17.14 -17.44 6.61
CA LEU A 58 -17.28 -16.95 8.00
C LEU A 58 -18.01 -15.61 7.99
N TRP A 59 -19.10 -15.50 8.75
CA TRP A 59 -19.90 -14.28 8.87
C TRP A 59 -19.20 -13.20 9.71
N ASP A 60 -19.63 -11.96 9.50
CA ASP A 60 -19.18 -10.78 10.23
C ASP A 60 -19.34 -10.95 11.74
N GLY A 61 -18.38 -10.39 12.50
CA GLY A 61 -18.36 -10.47 13.96
C GLY A 61 -16.98 -10.78 14.54
N VAL A 62 -16.95 -10.97 15.86
CA VAL A 62 -15.75 -11.31 16.62
C VAL A 62 -15.74 -12.80 16.89
N HIS A 63 -14.66 -13.47 16.49
CA HIS A 63 -14.49 -14.91 16.65
C HIS A 63 -13.27 -15.21 17.50
N LYS A 64 -13.41 -16.16 18.43
CA LYS A 64 -12.34 -16.55 19.34
C LYS A 64 -11.54 -17.72 18.76
N LEU A 65 -10.23 -17.54 18.73
CA LEU A 65 -9.27 -18.57 18.35
C LEU A 65 -8.93 -19.46 19.55
N GLN A 66 -8.43 -20.67 19.28
CA GLN A 66 -8.10 -21.66 20.31
C GLN A 66 -7.05 -21.17 21.31
N ASN A 67 -6.14 -20.29 20.88
CA ASN A 67 -5.12 -19.65 21.73
C ASN A 67 -5.67 -18.43 22.52
N ASN A 68 -6.99 -18.32 22.69
CA ASN A 68 -7.70 -17.20 23.29
C ASN A 68 -7.58 -15.84 22.58
N SER A 69 -6.85 -15.73 21.46
CA SER A 69 -6.83 -14.50 20.66
C SER A 69 -8.11 -14.34 19.84
N ILE A 70 -8.35 -13.14 19.32
CA ILE A 70 -9.56 -12.81 18.55
C ILE A 70 -9.23 -12.55 17.08
N VAL A 71 -10.18 -12.88 16.22
CA VAL A 71 -10.21 -12.48 14.81
C VAL A 71 -11.53 -11.76 14.55
N ILE A 72 -11.47 -10.66 13.80
CA ILE A 72 -12.63 -9.82 13.52
C ILE A 72 -12.91 -9.90 12.02
N ILE A 73 -14.16 -10.22 11.68
CA ILE A 73 -14.66 -10.18 10.31
C ILE A 73 -15.57 -8.97 10.15
N LYS A 74 -15.29 -8.12 9.16
CA LYS A 74 -16.05 -6.90 8.85
C LYS A 74 -16.27 -6.81 7.35
N ASN A 75 -17.51 -6.74 6.91
CA ASN A 75 -17.89 -6.70 5.49
C ASN A 75 -17.36 -7.91 4.69
N GLY A 76 -17.36 -9.10 5.30
CA GLY A 76 -16.90 -10.35 4.68
C GLY A 76 -15.39 -10.45 4.47
N VAL A 77 -14.60 -9.59 5.12
CA VAL A 77 -13.13 -9.65 5.12
C VAL A 77 -12.56 -9.66 6.53
N VAL A 78 -11.39 -10.27 6.69
CA VAL A 78 -10.66 -10.31 7.96
C VAL A 78 -9.97 -8.97 8.22
N VAL A 79 -10.16 -8.44 9.42
CA VAL A 79 -9.34 -7.34 9.94
C VAL A 79 -7.99 -7.92 10.37
N PRO A 80 -6.87 -7.52 9.74
CA PRO A 80 -5.55 -8.09 10.02
C PRO A 80 -5.13 -7.88 11.48
N ASN A 81 -4.55 -8.91 12.10
CA ASN A 81 -3.78 -8.79 13.34
C ASN A 81 -2.27 -8.83 13.05
N GLU A 82 -1.44 -8.62 14.08
CA GLU A 82 0.03 -8.61 13.94
C GLU A 82 0.57 -9.85 13.21
N LYS A 83 0.12 -11.06 13.57
CA LYS A 83 0.59 -12.29 12.92
C LYS A 83 0.18 -12.39 11.46
N MET A 84 -1.03 -11.95 11.13
CA MET A 84 -1.51 -11.87 9.75
C MET A 84 -0.71 -10.85 8.96
N TYR A 85 -0.46 -9.67 9.55
CA TYR A 85 0.37 -8.64 8.96
C TYR A 85 1.77 -9.18 8.64
N GLN A 86 2.43 -9.81 9.61
CA GLN A 86 3.75 -10.42 9.43
C GLN A 86 3.75 -11.55 8.38
N SER A 87 2.69 -12.35 8.30
CA SER A 87 2.58 -13.43 7.30
C SER A 87 2.25 -12.94 5.89
N TRP A 88 1.58 -11.80 5.75
CA TRP A 88 1.19 -11.23 4.45
C TRP A 88 2.18 -10.20 3.91
N LEU A 89 3.25 -9.91 4.66
CA LEU A 89 4.37 -9.08 4.19
C LEU A 89 5.20 -9.77 3.08
N GLN A 90 4.89 -11.02 2.69
CA GLN A 90 5.27 -11.58 1.40
C GLN A 90 4.26 -11.11 0.34
N PRO A 91 4.60 -10.16 -0.56
CA PRO A 91 3.62 -9.60 -1.48
C PRO A 91 3.18 -10.65 -2.52
N PRO A 92 1.91 -11.09 -2.56
CA PRO A 92 1.39 -11.76 -3.75
C PRO A 92 1.30 -10.70 -4.85
N HIS A 93 2.22 -10.76 -5.81
CA HIS A 93 2.12 -9.94 -7.01
C HIS A 93 1.01 -10.49 -7.90
N PRO A 94 0.04 -9.63 -8.26
CA PRO A 94 -0.13 -9.29 -9.67
C PRO A 94 0.42 -7.89 -9.86
N LYS A 95 1.50 -7.79 -10.65
CA LYS A 95 1.96 -6.51 -11.22
C LYS A 95 0.91 -6.04 -12.22
N THR A 96 -0.16 -5.42 -11.75
CA THR A 96 -0.65 -4.26 -12.50
C THR A 96 0.23 -3.11 -12.04
N LYS A 97 1.43 -3.00 -12.62
CA LYS A 97 2.20 -1.75 -12.58
C LYS A 97 1.43 -0.73 -13.41
N VAL A 98 0.35 -0.18 -12.88
CA VAL A 98 0.14 1.25 -13.08
C VAL A 98 1.14 1.85 -12.11
N ALA A 99 2.35 2.12 -12.59
CA ALA A 99 3.29 2.91 -11.83
C ALA A 99 2.68 4.32 -11.75
N ILE A 100 1.82 4.55 -10.74
CA ILE A 100 1.27 5.87 -10.48
C ILE A 100 2.49 6.75 -10.21
N ASP A 101 2.61 7.82 -11.00
CA ASP A 101 3.72 8.73 -10.89
C ASP A 101 3.71 9.36 -9.47
N PRO A 102 4.86 9.44 -8.77
CA PRO A 102 4.90 9.97 -7.40
C PRO A 102 4.33 11.39 -7.28
N CYS A 103 4.46 12.23 -8.32
CA CYS A 103 3.86 13.56 -8.30
C CYS A 103 2.36 13.51 -8.56
N GLU A 104 1.89 12.62 -9.43
CA GLU A 104 0.45 12.38 -9.61
C GLU A 104 -0.20 11.93 -8.30
N LEU A 105 0.45 11.01 -7.58
CA LEU A 105 0.00 10.54 -6.27
C LEU A 105 0.00 11.68 -5.22
N LEU A 106 1.04 12.52 -5.22
CA LEU A 106 1.16 13.68 -4.34
C LEU A 106 0.03 14.69 -4.59
N VAL A 107 -0.18 15.09 -5.84
CA VAL A 107 -1.23 16.05 -6.21
C VAL A 107 -2.61 15.49 -5.88
N ARG A 108 -2.88 14.22 -6.21
CA ARG A 108 -4.16 13.58 -5.86
C ARG A 108 -4.41 13.54 -4.35
N ARG A 109 -3.36 13.30 -3.56
CA ARG A 109 -3.43 13.29 -2.08
C ARG A 109 -3.65 14.68 -1.51
N VAL A 110 -2.92 15.68 -1.97
CA VAL A 110 -2.88 17.03 -1.37
C VAL A 110 -3.98 17.95 -1.91
N CYS A 111 -4.29 17.87 -3.20
CA CYS A 111 -5.32 18.67 -3.86
C CYS A 111 -6.71 18.02 -3.83
N GLY A 112 -6.76 16.70 -3.59
CA GLY A 112 -7.97 15.91 -3.64
C GLY A 112 -8.34 15.46 -5.06
N LEU A 113 -9.14 14.40 -5.13
CA LEU A 113 -9.57 13.74 -6.38
C LEU A 113 -10.28 14.68 -7.39
N GLN A 114 -11.03 15.65 -6.88
CA GLN A 114 -11.77 16.63 -7.68
C GLN A 114 -11.23 18.06 -7.53
N GLY A 115 -10.03 18.21 -6.93
CA GLY A 115 -9.46 19.53 -6.65
C GLY A 115 -10.15 20.27 -5.50
N ASN A 116 -10.81 19.55 -4.59
CA ASN A 116 -11.54 20.16 -3.45
C ASN A 116 -10.64 20.99 -2.53
N CYS A 117 -9.31 20.80 -2.59
CA CYS A 117 -8.31 21.58 -1.88
C CYS A 117 -7.39 22.35 -2.83
N SER A 118 -7.86 22.68 -4.04
CA SER A 118 -7.06 23.36 -5.07
C SER A 118 -6.56 24.74 -4.65
N THR A 119 -7.14 25.33 -3.60
CA THR A 119 -6.79 26.65 -3.09
C THR A 119 -5.83 26.60 -1.90
N SER A 120 -5.40 25.42 -1.45
CA SER A 120 -4.46 25.31 -0.33
C SER A 120 -3.03 25.56 -0.80
N GLN A 121 -2.24 26.23 0.03
CA GLN A 121 -0.82 26.49 -0.24
C GLN A 121 -0.04 25.18 -0.48
N SER A 122 -0.41 24.12 0.23
CA SER A 122 0.18 22.79 0.04
C SER A 122 -0.17 22.18 -1.32
N CYS A 123 -1.40 22.37 -1.81
CA CYS A 123 -1.77 21.94 -3.16
C CYS A 123 -1.02 22.72 -4.24
N ASP A 124 -0.88 24.04 -4.09
CA ASP A 124 -0.10 24.87 -5.00
C ASP A 124 1.36 24.40 -5.07
N LEU A 125 1.99 24.12 -3.93
CA LEU A 125 3.34 23.57 -3.85
C LEU A 125 3.44 22.18 -4.49
N ALA A 126 2.45 21.32 -4.30
CA ALA A 126 2.43 19.99 -4.91
C ALA A 126 2.33 20.07 -6.44
N GLN A 127 1.50 20.97 -6.96
CA GLN A 127 1.39 21.23 -8.41
C GLN A 127 2.67 21.84 -8.98
N GLN A 128 3.35 22.72 -8.24
CA GLN A 128 4.65 23.26 -8.64
C GLN A 128 5.69 22.16 -8.77
N LEU A 129 5.78 21.24 -7.81
CA LEU A 129 6.68 20.09 -7.89
C LEU A 129 6.38 19.19 -9.09
N GLN A 130 5.10 18.92 -9.36
CA GLN A 130 4.68 18.16 -10.54
C GLN A 130 5.06 18.87 -11.84
N THR A 131 4.89 20.19 -11.90
CA THR A 131 5.22 21.01 -13.07
C THR A 131 6.72 21.04 -13.34
N LEU A 132 7.54 21.09 -12.28
CA LEU A 132 8.99 21.01 -12.41
C LEU A 132 9.44 19.67 -13.00
N GLU A 133 8.82 18.54 -12.61
CA GLU A 133 9.09 17.24 -13.22
C GLU A 133 8.60 17.12 -14.69
N GLY A 134 7.41 17.68 -14.98
CA GLY A 134 6.86 17.72 -16.34
C GLY A 134 7.70 18.57 -17.30
N ASN A 135 8.19 19.71 -16.83
CA ASN A 135 9.06 20.59 -17.62
C ASN A 135 10.45 20.00 -17.86
N VAL A 136 11.00 19.19 -16.94
CA VAL A 136 12.21 18.40 -17.20
C VAL A 136 11.95 17.35 -18.29
N SER A 137 10.76 16.76 -18.35
CA SER A 137 10.38 15.81 -19.40
C SER A 137 10.22 16.48 -20.78
N ASN A 138 9.62 17.68 -20.83
CA ASN A 138 9.41 18.44 -22.07
C ASN A 138 10.67 19.14 -22.60
N THR A 139 11.54 19.65 -21.73
CA THR A 139 12.83 20.26 -22.14
C THR A 139 13.80 19.24 -22.73
N ASN A 140 13.73 17.98 -22.30
CA ASN A 140 14.46 16.87 -22.92
C ASN A 140 13.93 16.50 -24.31
N LEU A 141 12.60 16.58 -24.51
CA LEU A 141 12.00 16.38 -25.83
C LEU A 141 12.32 17.54 -26.79
N ALA A 142 12.36 18.78 -26.29
CA ALA A 142 12.73 19.98 -27.06
C ALA A 142 14.22 20.04 -27.41
N LYS A 143 15.13 19.57 -26.53
CA LYS A 143 16.56 19.43 -26.84
C LYS A 143 16.82 18.37 -27.92
N ASN A 144 16.12 17.23 -27.85
CA ASN A 144 16.24 16.17 -28.87
C ASN A 144 15.76 16.61 -30.27
N LYS A 145 14.85 17.58 -30.36
CA LYS A 145 14.35 18.11 -31.65
C LYS A 145 15.26 19.18 -32.27
N LYS A 146 16.10 19.85 -31.47
CA LYS A 146 17.09 20.84 -31.95
C LYS A 146 18.43 20.20 -32.33
N GLU A 147 18.78 19.07 -31.73
CA GLU A 147 20.05 18.35 -31.99
C GLU A 147 19.97 17.40 -33.21
N GLN A 148 18.78 17.22 -33.80
CA GLN A 148 18.57 16.45 -35.03
C GLN A 148 18.53 17.31 -36.31
N ALA A 149 18.67 18.63 -36.20
CA ALA A 149 18.77 19.53 -37.36
C ALA A 149 20.22 19.74 -37.84
N ASP A 150 21.23 19.54 -36.99
CA ASP A 150 22.64 19.70 -37.38
C ASP A 150 23.36 18.35 -37.36
N LYS A 151 23.39 17.70 -38.54
CA LYS A 151 24.24 16.54 -38.77
C LYS A 151 25.72 16.94 -38.68
N SER A 152 26.51 15.95 -38.27
CA SER A 152 27.95 15.78 -38.53
C SER A 152 28.92 16.75 -37.86
N ALA A 153 29.30 16.45 -36.61
CA ALA A 153 30.70 16.23 -36.23
C ALA A 153 30.84 15.87 -34.74
N LYS A 154 31.67 14.86 -34.45
CA LYS A 154 32.24 14.48 -33.15
C LYS A 154 31.36 13.72 -32.15
N THR A 155 31.32 12.41 -32.39
CA THR A 155 31.33 11.35 -31.38
C THR A 155 32.40 11.59 -30.30
N ALA A 156 31.94 11.87 -29.07
CA ALA A 156 32.62 11.68 -27.77
C ALA A 156 31.91 12.44 -26.62
N LYS A 157 30.98 13.36 -26.91
CA LYS A 157 30.27 14.16 -25.88
C LYS A 157 28.90 13.61 -25.44
N SER A 158 28.36 12.59 -26.11
CA SER A 158 26.99 12.09 -25.91
C SER A 158 26.82 11.07 -24.77
N ALA A 159 27.88 10.46 -24.25
CA ALA A 159 27.78 9.54 -23.10
C ALA A 159 27.61 10.28 -21.76
N LYS A 160 28.26 11.44 -21.61
CA LYS A 160 28.26 12.22 -20.36
C LYS A 160 26.98 13.05 -20.17
N ALA A 161 26.32 13.46 -21.27
CA ALA A 161 25.04 14.17 -21.23
C ALA A 161 23.86 13.25 -20.87
N ASN A 162 23.91 11.98 -21.26
CA ASN A 162 22.84 11.01 -21.00
C ASN A 162 22.84 10.53 -19.53
N GLN A 163 24.02 10.43 -18.92
CA GLN A 163 24.18 10.13 -17.48
C GLN A 163 23.65 11.26 -16.59
N ASN A 164 24.02 12.52 -16.87
CA ASN A 164 23.54 13.68 -16.09
C ASN A 164 22.01 13.85 -16.17
N ASN A 165 21.38 13.47 -17.29
CA ASN A 165 19.93 13.57 -17.47
C ASN A 165 19.15 12.42 -16.80
N ALA A 166 19.75 11.24 -16.63
CA ALA A 166 19.16 10.15 -15.87
C ALA A 166 19.30 10.39 -14.36
N GLU A 167 20.42 10.98 -13.94
CA GLU A 167 20.70 11.33 -12.56
C GLU A 167 19.82 12.50 -12.07
N GLN A 168 19.59 13.52 -12.91
CA GLN A 168 18.64 14.60 -12.62
C GLN A 168 17.18 14.10 -12.56
N ARG A 169 16.76 13.23 -13.49
CA ARG A 169 15.42 12.59 -13.46
C ARG A 169 15.19 11.72 -12.22
N ASN A 170 16.24 11.09 -11.70
CA ASN A 170 16.17 10.36 -10.43
C ASN A 170 16.15 11.30 -9.22
N LYS A 171 16.81 12.45 -9.27
CA LYS A 171 16.80 13.46 -8.20
C LYS A 171 15.43 14.11 -8.04
N ASP A 172 14.73 14.32 -9.15
CA ASP A 172 13.45 15.03 -9.18
C ASP A 172 12.29 14.10 -8.82
N LYS A 173 12.20 12.86 -9.35
CA LYS A 173 11.24 11.83 -8.86
C LYS A 173 11.36 11.55 -7.37
N ASN A 174 12.56 11.76 -6.83
CA ASN A 174 12.81 11.67 -5.40
C ASN A 174 12.23 12.87 -4.61
N ALA A 175 12.02 14.03 -5.22
CA ALA A 175 11.40 15.20 -4.59
C ALA A 175 9.91 14.98 -4.31
N CYS A 176 9.10 14.55 -5.29
CA CYS A 176 7.70 14.21 -5.04
C CYS A 176 7.58 13.01 -4.08
N ARG A 177 8.46 12.02 -4.19
CA ARG A 177 8.51 10.90 -3.24
C ARG A 177 8.87 11.33 -1.82
N LYS A 178 9.74 12.33 -1.65
CA LYS A 178 10.07 12.92 -0.34
C LYS A 178 8.90 13.75 0.20
N ALA A 179 8.25 14.54 -0.65
CA ALA A 179 7.07 15.32 -0.31
C ALA A 179 5.91 14.43 0.17
N LEU A 180 5.74 13.24 -0.39
CA LEU A 180 4.77 12.25 0.08
C LEU A 180 5.00 11.76 1.52
N LEU A 181 6.24 11.86 2.00
CA LEU A 181 6.63 11.50 3.37
C LEU A 181 6.60 12.72 4.30
N ASP A 182 6.54 13.93 3.76
CA ASP A 182 6.46 15.19 4.51
C ASP A 182 5.00 15.60 4.69
N VAL A 183 4.34 14.92 5.62
CA VAL A 183 2.91 15.12 5.94
C VAL A 183 2.63 16.51 6.54
N VAL A 184 3.67 17.21 7.03
CA VAL A 184 3.52 18.55 7.61
C VAL A 184 3.42 19.60 6.51
N THR A 185 4.28 19.52 5.50
CA THR A 185 4.25 20.45 4.36
C THR A 185 3.16 20.08 3.35
N PHE A 186 2.89 18.79 3.20
CA PHE A 186 1.92 18.21 2.25
C PHE A 186 0.84 17.39 2.96
N PRO A 187 -0.03 18.04 3.76
CA PRO A 187 -1.14 17.36 4.39
C PRO A 187 -2.14 16.87 3.32
N PRO A 188 -2.81 15.72 3.54
CA PRO A 188 -3.87 15.29 2.65
C PRO A 188 -5.02 16.30 2.58
N CYS A 189 -5.65 16.39 1.41
CA CYS A 189 -6.80 17.24 1.19
C CYS A 189 -7.90 16.96 2.23
N GLY A 190 -8.33 18.02 2.93
CA GLY A 190 -9.30 17.96 4.03
C GLY A 190 -8.67 18.05 5.43
N GLN A 191 -7.34 17.99 5.56
CA GLN A 191 -6.64 18.19 6.84
C GLN A 191 -6.45 19.66 7.23
N ASP A 192 -6.57 20.61 6.30
CA ASP A 192 -6.66 22.04 6.65
C ASP A 192 -7.96 22.35 7.45
N ALA A 193 -8.87 21.38 7.49
CA ALA A 193 -10.06 21.35 8.33
C ALA A 193 -10.06 20.17 9.33
N GLN A 194 -8.89 19.60 9.66
CA GLN A 194 -8.82 18.64 10.77
C GLN A 194 -9.01 19.44 12.05
N ASP A 195 -10.19 19.35 12.67
CA ASP A 195 -10.40 19.88 14.00
C ASP A 195 -9.32 19.27 14.93
N PRO A 196 -8.41 20.08 15.48
CA PRO A 196 -7.41 19.59 16.43
C PRO A 196 -8.07 18.99 17.69
N ASN A 197 -9.38 19.22 17.87
CA ASN A 197 -10.19 18.60 18.91
C ASN A 197 -10.91 17.31 18.49
N SER A 198 -10.75 16.84 17.25
CA SER A 198 -11.29 15.54 16.81
C SER A 198 -10.73 14.40 17.67
N ALA A 199 -11.53 13.36 17.87
CA ALA A 199 -11.13 12.24 18.72
C ALA A 199 -9.87 11.56 18.20
N CYS A 200 -9.78 11.37 16.87
CA CYS A 200 -8.62 10.74 16.25
C CYS A 200 -7.37 11.62 16.36
N ALA A 201 -7.47 12.95 16.22
CA ALA A 201 -6.32 13.84 16.41
C ALA A 201 -5.83 13.82 17.87
N LYS A 202 -6.76 13.82 18.84
CA LYS A 202 -6.45 13.65 20.26
C LYS A 202 -5.81 12.30 20.56
N LEU A 203 -6.31 11.24 19.95
CA LEU A 203 -5.77 9.88 20.10
C LEU A 203 -4.35 9.82 19.56
N VAL A 204 -4.10 10.29 18.34
CA VAL A 204 -2.76 10.31 17.75
C VAL A 204 -1.82 11.16 18.61
N THR A 205 -2.27 12.32 19.08
CA THR A 205 -1.44 13.19 19.95
C THR A 205 -1.11 12.52 21.28
N LYS A 206 -2.10 11.88 21.93
CA LYS A 206 -1.91 11.11 23.16
C LYS A 206 -0.92 9.96 22.94
N THR A 207 -1.07 9.20 21.86
CA THR A 207 -0.40 7.91 21.66
C THR A 207 0.96 8.03 20.97
N CYS A 208 1.12 8.98 20.05
CA CYS A 208 2.35 9.22 19.30
C CYS A 208 3.18 10.37 19.92
N GLY A 209 2.56 11.24 20.71
CA GLY A 209 3.14 12.47 21.24
C GLY A 209 3.11 13.63 20.23
N ASN A 210 3.15 14.86 20.73
CA ASN A 210 3.11 16.10 19.91
C ASN A 210 4.20 16.17 18.83
N LYS A 211 5.34 15.51 19.03
CA LYS A 211 6.47 15.47 18.08
C LYS A 211 6.70 14.07 17.51
N SER A 212 5.72 13.18 17.59
CA SER A 212 5.87 11.77 17.14
C SER A 212 7.01 11.02 17.85
N GLN A 213 7.31 11.37 19.09
CA GLN A 213 8.37 10.74 19.89
C GLN A 213 8.12 9.23 20.16
N CYS A 214 6.87 8.77 20.10
CA CYS A 214 6.50 7.35 20.20
C CYS A 214 6.10 6.72 18.85
N LYS A 215 6.63 7.25 17.73
CA LYS A 215 6.29 6.77 16.38
C LYS A 215 6.52 5.27 16.17
N SER A 216 7.48 4.67 16.86
CA SER A 216 7.79 3.24 16.74
C SER A 216 6.90 2.34 17.62
N SER A 217 5.93 2.89 18.35
CA SER A 217 5.02 2.09 19.16
C SER A 217 3.87 1.54 18.32
N SER A 218 3.50 0.28 18.56
CA SER A 218 2.35 -0.34 17.91
C SER A 218 1.04 0.41 18.19
N ALA A 219 0.94 1.04 19.36
CA ALA A 219 -0.18 1.90 19.73
C ALA A 219 -0.26 3.16 18.85
N CYS A 220 0.88 3.80 18.56
CA CYS A 220 0.93 4.95 17.65
C CYS A 220 0.57 4.55 16.21
N ASP A 221 1.09 3.43 15.72
CA ASP A 221 0.77 2.93 14.37
C ASP A 221 -0.74 2.67 14.21
N ALA A 222 -1.35 2.01 15.21
CA ALA A 222 -2.79 1.77 15.23
C ALA A 222 -3.61 3.08 15.30
N ALA A 223 -3.16 4.06 16.09
CA ALA A 223 -3.83 5.36 16.20
C ALA A 223 -3.79 6.12 14.85
N GLN A 224 -2.66 6.08 14.15
CA GLN A 224 -2.54 6.66 12.80
C GLN A 224 -3.44 5.94 11.79
N GLN A 225 -3.55 4.61 11.88
CA GLN A 225 -4.46 3.85 11.02
C GLN A 225 -5.92 4.25 11.23
N LEU A 226 -6.36 4.42 12.49
CA LEU A 226 -7.72 4.89 12.79
C LEU A 226 -7.99 6.29 12.22
N MET A 227 -7.02 7.20 12.32
CA MET A 227 -7.13 8.54 11.72
C MET A 227 -7.26 8.49 10.18
N VAL A 228 -6.53 7.59 9.51
CA VAL A 228 -6.64 7.40 8.06
C VAL A 228 -8.00 6.83 7.68
N LEU A 229 -8.53 5.89 8.47
CA LEU A 229 -9.86 5.31 8.25
C LEU A 229 -10.98 6.35 8.45
N GLU A 230 -10.89 7.19 9.48
CA GLU A 230 -11.82 8.30 9.69
C GLU A 230 -11.81 9.25 8.50
N GLN A 231 -10.62 9.64 8.02
CA GLN A 231 -10.50 10.53 6.87
C GLN A 231 -11.09 9.89 5.60
N GLN A 232 -10.89 8.60 5.39
CA GLN A 232 -11.53 7.88 4.27
C GLN A 232 -13.05 7.81 4.43
N ALA A 233 -13.56 7.61 5.64
CA ALA A 233 -14.99 7.56 5.91
C ALA A 233 -15.66 8.93 5.66
N LEU A 234 -15.01 10.02 6.06
CA LEU A 234 -15.44 11.39 5.76
C LEU A 234 -15.52 11.64 4.25
N LEU A 235 -14.54 11.17 3.47
CA LEU A 235 -14.57 11.26 2.01
C LEU A 235 -15.72 10.46 1.37
N ASN A 236 -16.21 9.43 2.05
CA ASN A 236 -17.33 8.61 1.62
C ASN A 236 -18.68 9.08 2.22
N GLY A 237 -18.71 10.21 2.94
CA GLY A 237 -19.92 10.74 3.58
C GLY A 237 -20.39 9.96 4.82
N GLN A 238 -19.57 9.04 5.35
CA GLN A 238 -19.84 8.31 6.58
C GLN A 238 -19.03 8.93 7.72
N SER A 239 -19.67 9.73 8.57
CA SER A 239 -19.02 10.26 9.78
C SER A 239 -19.14 9.24 10.91
N ASN A 240 -18.08 8.47 11.15
CA ASN A 240 -17.97 7.55 12.29
C ASN A 240 -16.77 7.96 13.14
N ASN A 241 -16.95 8.94 14.04
CA ASN A 241 -15.92 9.38 14.99
C ASN A 241 -15.90 8.52 16.28
N THR A 242 -16.73 7.48 16.34
CA THR A 242 -16.87 6.60 17.52
C THR A 242 -15.62 5.78 17.77
N ASP A 243 -14.99 5.26 16.71
CA ASP A 243 -13.86 4.33 16.83
C ASP A 243 -12.65 4.97 17.51
N CYS A 244 -12.41 6.26 17.28
CA CYS A 244 -11.35 7.00 17.94
C CYS A 244 -11.71 7.47 19.35
N MET A 245 -12.99 7.75 19.62
CA MET A 245 -13.46 8.02 20.98
C MET A 245 -13.29 6.77 21.86
N ASP A 246 -13.73 5.61 21.38
CA ASP A 246 -13.59 4.34 22.11
C ASP A 246 -12.12 3.97 22.34
N ALA A 247 -11.25 4.30 21.38
CA ALA A 247 -9.82 4.10 21.50
C ALA A 247 -9.15 5.03 22.53
N LEU A 248 -9.69 6.23 22.79
CA LEU A 248 -9.13 7.15 23.80
C LEU A 248 -9.18 6.57 25.22
N ASP A 249 -10.19 5.75 25.52
CA ASP A 249 -10.37 5.10 26.82
C ASP A 249 -9.74 3.70 26.89
N ASN A 250 -9.19 3.21 25.77
CA ASN A 250 -8.62 1.88 25.70
C ASN A 250 -7.16 1.84 26.17
N ALA A 251 -6.85 0.89 27.06
CA ALA A 251 -5.53 0.71 27.67
C ALA A 251 -4.40 0.39 26.67
N PHE A 252 -4.73 -0.05 25.45
CA PHE A 252 -3.76 -0.23 24.38
C PHE A 252 -3.17 1.11 23.89
N PHE A 253 -3.98 2.18 23.85
CA PHE A 253 -3.56 3.52 23.42
C PHE A 253 -3.01 4.31 24.61
N VAL A 254 -1.89 3.82 25.12
CA VAL A 254 -1.16 4.45 26.22
C VAL A 254 -0.63 5.82 25.80
N THR A 255 -0.59 6.75 26.76
CA THR A 255 0.02 8.05 26.53
C THR A 255 1.51 7.88 26.25
N CYS A 256 2.00 8.57 25.23
CA CYS A 256 3.40 8.63 24.90
C CYS A 256 4.20 9.32 26.02
N GLN A 257 5.15 8.58 26.61
CA GLN A 257 6.06 9.04 27.65
C GLN A 257 7.48 9.20 27.09
#